data_AF-A0A9Q0U7Z5-F1
#
_entry.id   AF-A0A9Q0U7Z5-F1
#
_cell.length_a   1.000
_cell.length_b   1.000
_cell.length_c   1.000
_cell.angle_alpha   90.00
_cell.angle_beta   90.00
_cell.angle_gamma   90.00
#
_symmetry.space_group_name_H-M   'P 1'
#
loop_
_entity.id
_entity.type
_entity.pdbx_description
1 polymer ?
#
loop_
_entity_poly.entity_id
_entity_poly.type
_entity_poly.pdbx_seq_one_letter_code
_entity_poly.pdbx_strand_id
1 'polypeptide(L)'
;MLQNKAEYILGYLDEYIRSDREEIIRMLEVAAWCLQDDPERRPLMSTVVKVLAGVMEVGSNLVYKFSHALTPPPAVDARISSAPPQASVLSNPR
;
A
#
# COMPACT_ATOMS: atom_id res chain seq x y z
N MET A 1 11.86 16.42 32.41
CA MET A 1 12.27 16.79 31.04
C MET A 1 11.90 15.68 30.04
N LEU A 2 10.69 15.13 30.13
CA LEU A 2 10.14 14.17 29.17
C LEU A 2 8.85 14.80 28.65
N GLN A 3 9.00 15.83 27.83
CA GLN A 3 7.88 16.30 27.01
C GLN A 3 7.62 15.20 25.98
N ASN A 4 6.62 14.40 26.32
CA ASN A 4 5.79 13.54 25.50
C ASN A 4 6.38 13.20 24.13
N LYS A 5 7.03 12.04 24.02
CA LYS A 5 7.54 11.50 22.75
C LYS A 5 6.46 11.45 21.66
N ALA A 6 5.18 11.34 22.06
CA ALA A 6 4.04 11.43 21.17
C ALA A 6 3.85 12.84 20.57
N GLU A 7 4.06 13.91 21.35
CA GLU A 7 4.04 15.29 20.83
C GLU A 7 5.23 15.57 19.92
N TYR A 8 6.40 14.99 20.20
CA TYR A 8 7.54 15.06 19.30
C TYR A 8 7.27 14.35 17.97
N ILE A 9 6.67 13.16 18.01
CA ILE A 9 6.27 12.42 16.81
C ILE A 9 5.17 13.15 16.04
N LEU A 10 4.15 13.68 16.73
CA LEU A 10 3.09 14.46 16.10
C LEU A 10 3.60 15.78 15.52
N GLY A 11 4.54 16.46 16.19
CA GLY A 11 5.12 17.72 15.71
C GLY A 11 6.00 17.52 14.49
N TYR A 12 6.79 16.43 14.45
CA TYR A 12 7.59 16.06 13.28
C TYR A 12 6.71 15.65 12.10
N LEU A 13 5.60 14.96 12.37
CA LEU A 13 4.57 14.67 11.38
C LEU A 13 3.82 15.93 10.96
N ASP A 14 3.53 16.89 11.83
CA ASP A 14 2.82 18.14 11.48
C ASP A 14 3.67 19.03 10.56
N GLU A 15 4.96 19.22 10.85
CA GLU A 15 5.85 20.01 9.98
C GLU A 15 6.01 19.36 8.59
N TYR A 16 6.18 18.03 8.55
CA TYR A 16 6.28 17.24 7.32
C TYR A 16 4.95 17.15 6.55
N ILE A 17 3.83 16.98 7.26
CA ILE A 17 2.48 17.02 6.69
C ILE A 17 2.15 18.43 6.20
N ARG A 18 2.71 19.48 6.79
CA ARG A 18 2.47 20.86 6.35
C ARG A 18 3.32 21.28 5.15
N SER A 19 4.53 20.73 4.96
CA SER A 19 5.35 21.06 3.78
C SER A 19 4.75 20.48 2.50
N ASP A 20 4.31 19.21 2.53
CA ASP A 20 3.87 18.48 1.33
C ASP A 20 2.56 17.70 1.54
N ARG A 21 1.59 18.34 2.21
CA ARG A 21 0.28 17.76 2.54
C ARG A 21 -0.38 17.06 1.35
N GLU A 22 -0.34 17.70 0.19
CA GLU A 22 -0.99 17.23 -1.03
C GLU A 22 -0.31 15.99 -1.60
N GLU A 23 1.02 15.92 -1.51
CA GLU A 23 1.78 14.74 -1.94
C GLU A 23 1.54 13.55 -1.00
N ILE A 24 1.51 13.81 0.31
CA ILE A 24 1.21 12.78 1.31
C ILE A 24 -0.20 12.24 1.13
N ILE A 25 -1.19 13.11 0.89
CA ILE A 25 -2.57 12.68 0.60
C ILE A 25 -2.61 11.85 -0.68
N ARG A 26 -1.94 12.29 -1.76
CA ARG A 26 -1.87 11.51 -3.02
C ARG A 26 -1.21 10.14 -2.81
N MET A 27 -0.14 10.07 -2.03
CA MET A 27 0.52 8.81 -1.68
C MET A 27 -0.39 7.87 -0.90
N LEU A 28 -1.14 8.40 0.08
CA LEU A 28 -2.13 7.63 0.84
C LEU A 28 -3.27 7.13 -0.04
N GLU A 29 -3.75 7.96 -0.97
CA GLU A 29 -4.78 7.59 -1.95
C GLU A 29 -4.29 6.47 -2.89
N VAL A 30 -3.07 6.58 -3.42
CA VAL A 30 -2.45 5.51 -4.24
C VAL A 30 -2.31 4.21 -3.45
N ALA A 31 -1.84 4.28 -2.21
CA ALA A 31 -1.72 3.11 -1.34
C ALA A 31 -3.09 2.47 -1.08
N ALA A 32 -4.10 3.27 -0.75
CA ALA A 32 -5.46 2.80 -0.55
C ALA A 32 -6.06 2.17 -1.82
N TRP A 33 -5.70 2.66 -3.00
CA TRP A 33 -6.16 2.11 -4.28
C TRP A 33 -5.55 0.73 -4.55
N CYS A 34 -4.27 0.55 -4.22
CA CYS A 34 -3.57 -0.72 -4.40
C CYS A 34 -4.01 -1.78 -3.38
N LEU A 35 -4.42 -1.35 -2.19
CA LEU A 35 -4.80 -2.22 -1.07
C LEU A 35 -6.29 -2.56 -1.01
N GLN A 36 -7.08 -2.25 -2.05
CA GLN A 36 -8.51 -2.60 -2.10
C GLN A 36 -8.71 -4.10 -1.88
N ASP A 37 -9.66 -4.46 -1.02
CA ASP A 37 -9.99 -5.87 -0.76
C ASP A 37 -10.51 -6.56 -2.04
N ASP A 38 -11.31 -5.84 -2.85
CA ASP A 38 -11.76 -6.28 -4.18
C ASP A 38 -10.63 -6.14 -5.22
N PRO A 39 -10.09 -7.25 -5.77
CA PRO A 39 -8.96 -7.22 -6.70
C PRO A 39 -9.29 -6.53 -8.03
N GLU A 40 -10.55 -6.54 -8.47
CA GLU A 40 -10.96 -5.91 -9.73
C GLU A 40 -10.94 -4.37 -9.65
N ARG A 41 -10.91 -3.83 -8.42
CA ARG A 41 -10.80 -2.38 -8.19
C ARG A 41 -9.36 -1.89 -8.10
N ARG A 42 -8.38 -2.80 -8.02
CA ARG A 42 -6.97 -2.45 -7.93
C ARG A 42 -6.48 -1.93 -9.28
N PRO A 43 -5.68 -0.85 -9.30
CA PRO A 43 -5.14 -0.32 -10.54
C PRO A 43 -4.09 -1.25 -11.14
N LEU A 44 -3.97 -1.22 -12.46
CA LEU A 44 -2.81 -1.79 -13.16
C LEU A 44 -1.53 -1.07 -12.72
N MET A 45 -0.40 -1.78 -12.68
CA MET A 45 0.89 -1.16 -12.35
C MET A 45 1.26 0.00 -13.29
N SER A 46 0.92 -0.09 -14.57
CA SER A 46 1.10 1.02 -15.52
C SER A 46 0.31 2.27 -15.14
N THR A 47 -0.87 2.09 -14.54
CA THR A 47 -1.73 3.16 -14.03
C THR A 47 -1.10 3.78 -12.78
N VAL A 48 -0.65 2.95 -11.84
CA VAL A 48 0.04 3.41 -10.62
C VAL A 48 1.27 4.25 -10.96
N VAL A 49 2.12 3.79 -11.87
CA VAL A 49 3.33 4.54 -12.29
C VAL A 49 2.97 5.88 -12.92
N LYS A 50 1.90 5.95 -13.73
CA LYS A 50 1.41 7.22 -14.29
C LYS A 50 0.95 8.20 -13.21
N VAL A 51 0.27 7.70 -12.18
CA VAL A 51 -0.15 8.54 -11.05
C VAL A 51 1.05 9.04 -10.25
N LEU A 52 2.00 8.16 -9.93
CA LEU A 52 3.22 8.53 -9.22
C LEU A 52 4.11 9.49 -10.00
N ALA A 53 4.09 9.42 -11.34
CA ALA A 53 4.78 10.38 -12.20
C ALA A 53 4.03 11.72 -12.36
N GLY A 54 2.86 11.88 -11.72
CA GLY A 54 2.05 13.10 -11.82
C GLY A 54 1.37 13.31 -13.18
N VAL A 55 1.31 12.28 -14.04
CA VAL A 55 0.68 12.39 -15.36
C VAL A 55 -0.80 11.96 -15.35
N MET A 56 -1.30 11.51 -14.21
CA MET A 56 -2.69 11.08 -14.01
C MET A 56 -3.09 11.21 -12.54
N GLU A 57 -4.37 11.43 -12.26
CA GLU A 57 -4.92 11.51 -10.91
C GLU A 57 -5.37 10.13 -10.38
N VAL A 58 -5.52 10.02 -9.06
CA VAL A 58 -6.03 8.80 -8.40
C VAL A 58 -7.53 8.60 -8.70
N GLY A 59 -7.97 7.34 -8.78
CA GLY A 59 -9.38 7.00 -8.98
C GLY A 59 -10.31 7.49 -7.86
N SER A 60 -11.56 7.86 -8.20
CA SER A 60 -12.47 8.62 -7.33
C SER A 60 -13.40 7.80 -6.42
N ASN A 61 -13.08 6.55 -6.08
CA ASN A 61 -13.95 5.67 -5.26
C ASN A 61 -13.14 4.72 -4.36
N LEU A 62 -12.23 5.28 -3.57
CA LEU A 62 -11.38 4.53 -2.65
C LEU A 62 -12.13 4.12 -1.39
N VAL A 63 -12.06 2.83 -1.06
CA VAL A 63 -12.49 2.31 0.24
C VAL A 63 -11.26 2.20 1.15
N TYR A 64 -11.25 2.95 2.24
CA TYR A 64 -10.17 2.95 3.25
C TYR A 64 -10.41 1.87 4.31
N LYS A 65 -10.64 0.63 3.87
CA LYS A 65 -10.82 -0.54 4.73
C LYS A 65 -9.91 -1.64 4.21
N PHE A 66 -8.95 -2.05 5.03
CA PHE A 66 -7.91 -3.01 4.64
C PHE A 66 -7.99 -4.25 5.53
N SER A 67 -9.09 -4.99 5.43
CA SER A 67 -9.33 -6.14 6.31
C SER A 67 -8.28 -7.23 6.13
N HIS A 68 -7.80 -7.42 4.90
CA HIS A 68 -6.78 -8.42 4.61
C HIS A 68 -5.35 -7.98 4.97
N ALA A 69 -5.03 -6.69 4.92
CA ALA A 69 -3.69 -6.18 5.22
C ALA A 69 -3.33 -6.22 6.72
N LEU A 70 -4.34 -6.19 7.60
CA LEU A 70 -4.17 -6.18 9.05
C LEU A 70 -4.26 -7.58 9.66
N THR A 71 -4.51 -8.61 8.85
CA THR A 71 -4.55 -9.99 9.36
C THR A 71 -3.12 -10.43 9.66
N PRO A 72 -2.79 -10.85 10.90
CA PRO A 72 -1.49 -11.43 11.17
C PRO A 72 -1.29 -12.64 10.24
N PRO A 73 -0.07 -12.88 9.73
CA PRO A 73 0.17 -14.04 8.88
C PRO A 73 -0.30 -15.29 9.62
N PRO A 74 -1.00 -16.22 8.95
CA PRO A 74 -1.41 -17.46 9.59
C PRO A 74 -0.14 -18.09 10.18
N ALA A 75 -0.18 -18.41 11.47
CA ALA A 75 0.89 -19.15 12.12
C ALA A 75 1.15 -20.39 11.26
N VAL A 76 2.35 -20.46 10.69
CA VAL A 76 2.77 -21.55 9.82
C VAL A 76 2.83 -22.83 10.65
N ASP A 77 1.71 -23.52 10.77
CA ASP A 77 1.69 -24.84 11.36
C ASP A 77 2.38 -25.77 10.36
N ALA A 78 3.60 -26.16 10.73
CA ALA A 78 4.49 -27.02 9.96
C ALA A 78 3.90 -28.44 9.85
N ARG A 79 2.89 -28.63 9.00
CA ARG A 79 2.42 -29.95 8.56
C ARG A 79 2.12 -29.93 7.07
N ILE A 80 3.17 -30.25 6.34
CA ILE A 80 3.27 -30.55 4.92
C ILE A 80 2.08 -31.41 4.45
N SER A 81 1.25 -30.86 3.57
CA SER A 81 0.80 -31.53 2.34
C SER A 81 0.14 -30.50 1.42
N SER A 82 0.96 -29.73 0.72
CA SER A 82 0.53 -29.15 -0.55
C SER A 82 1.72 -29.20 -1.48
N ALA A 83 1.51 -29.80 -2.65
CA ALA A 83 2.50 -29.82 -3.71
C ALA A 83 2.95 -28.37 -4.01
N PRO A 84 4.22 -28.13 -4.38
CA PRO A 84 4.68 -26.80 -4.73
C PRO A 84 3.76 -26.21 -5.82
N PRO A 85 3.27 -24.96 -5.69
CA PRO A 85 2.57 -24.32 -6.80
C PRO A 85 3.52 -24.32 -8.00
N GLN A 86 3.04 -24.78 -9.16
CA GLN A 86 3.88 -24.82 -10.35
C GLN A 86 4.43 -23.43 -10.63
N ALA A 87 5.75 -23.33 -10.75
CA ALA A 87 6.43 -22.08 -11.03
C ALA A 87 5.86 -21.49 -12.33
N SER A 88 5.35 -20.26 -12.24
CA SER A 88 5.00 -19.47 -13.41
C SER A 88 6.23 -19.36 -14.30
N VAL A 89 6.13 -19.85 -15.54
CA VAL A 89 7.19 -19.73 -16.55
C VAL A 89 7.26 -18.27 -17.01
N LEU A 90 7.83 -17.42 -16.17
CA LEU A 90 8.21 -16.06 -16.54
C LEU A 90 9.68 -16.06 -16.92
N SER A 91 9.93 -16.42 -18.17
CA SER A 91 10.79 -15.70 -19.13
C SER A 91 11.21 -16.67 -20.23
N ASN A 92 10.75 -16.38 -21.44
CA ASN A 92 11.49 -16.84 -22.61
C ASN A 92 12.89 -16.23 -22.56
N PRO A 93 13.95 -16.95 -22.98
CA PRO A 93 15.28 -16.38 -23.10
C PRO A 93 15.29 -15.21 -24.10
N ARG A 94 16.21 -14.26 -23.87
CA ARG A 94 16.56 -13.18 -24.81
C ARG A 94 17.14 -13.72 -26.11
#